data_AF-A0A966UY46-F1
#
_entry.id   AF-A0A966UY46-F1
#
_cell.length_a   1.000
_cell.length_b   1.000
_cell.length_c   1.000
_cell.angle_alpha   90.00
_cell.angle_beta   90.00
_cell.angle_gamma   90.00
#
_symmetry.space_group_name_H-M   'P 1'
#
loop_
_entity.id
_entity.type
_entity.pdbx_description
1 polymer ?
#
loop_
_entity_poly.entity_id
_entity_poly.type
_entity_poly.pdbx_seq_one_letter_code
_entity_poly.pdbx_strand_id
1 'polypeptide(L)'
;TDPAPATTFAHLDATTVLSRGLASKGIYPAVDPLDSTSTMLQPAVVGDEHYRTARAVQSTLQRYKELQDIIAILGLDELSEDDRRTVDRARKIEKFLSQPFFVAEIFTGQKGEYVKLEDTIKGFNMILAGELDDLPEASFYLVGNIDQVKAKAAKILSEAKG
;
A
#
# COMPACT_ATOMS: atom_id res chain seq x y z
N THR A 1 9.10 18.52 -16.31
CA THR A 1 8.02 17.65 -16.84
C THR A 1 8.24 17.50 -18.33
N ASP A 2 8.29 16.28 -18.84
CA ASP A 2 8.43 16.02 -20.28
C ASP A 2 7.07 16.23 -20.98
N PRO A 3 7.01 16.95 -22.12
CA PRO A 3 5.74 17.25 -22.81
C PRO A 3 5.08 16.03 -23.49
N ALA A 4 5.83 14.97 -23.83
CA ALA A 4 5.26 13.79 -24.49
C ALA A 4 4.40 12.92 -23.55
N PRO A 5 4.82 12.62 -22.30
CA PRO A 5 3.95 11.99 -21.30
C PRO A 5 2.71 12.83 -20.98
N ALA A 6 2.88 14.15 -20.82
CA ALA A 6 1.77 15.04 -20.47
C ALA A 6 0.64 15.02 -21.51
N THR A 7 0.99 15.00 -22.80
CA THR A 7 0.01 14.91 -23.90
C THR A 7 -0.66 13.54 -23.94
N THR A 8 0.08 12.46 -23.65
CA THR A 8 -0.46 11.10 -23.64
C THR A 8 -1.48 10.92 -22.51
N PHE A 9 -1.23 11.48 -21.32
CA PHE A 9 -2.13 11.35 -20.18
C PHE A 9 -3.53 11.94 -20.42
N ALA A 10 -3.65 12.97 -21.26
CA ALA A 10 -4.94 13.57 -21.59
C ALA A 10 -5.90 12.64 -22.35
N HIS A 11 -5.38 11.53 -22.90
CA HIS A 11 -6.15 10.56 -23.67
C HIS A 11 -6.37 9.23 -22.92
N LEU A 12 -5.91 9.12 -21.67
CA LEU A 12 -5.99 7.88 -20.90
C LEU A 12 -7.06 7.97 -19.81
N ASP A 13 -7.95 6.97 -19.79
CA ASP A 13 -8.95 6.81 -18.72
C ASP A 13 -8.36 6.32 -17.40
N ALA A 14 -7.17 5.72 -17.45
CA ALA A 14 -6.41 5.34 -16.28
C ALA A 14 -4.91 5.50 -16.53
N THR A 15 -4.21 6.02 -15.53
CA THR A 15 -2.77 6.21 -15.54
C THR A 15 -2.16 5.43 -14.38
N THR A 16 -1.22 4.54 -14.69
CA THR A 16 -0.45 3.80 -13.69
C THR A 16 1.00 4.29 -13.75
N VAL A 17 1.40 5.06 -12.74
CA VAL A 17 2.74 5.63 -12.66
C VAL A 17 3.63 4.68 -11.87
N LEU A 18 4.81 4.36 -12.40
CA LEU A 18 5.80 3.52 -11.72
C LEU A 18 6.90 4.39 -11.10
N SER A 19 7.17 4.17 -9.81
CA SER A 19 8.14 4.94 -9.03
C SER A 19 9.41 4.15 -8.75
N ARG A 20 10.56 4.74 -9.08
CA ARG A 20 11.87 4.18 -8.73
C ARG A 20 12.06 4.13 -7.20
N GLY A 21 11.49 5.07 -6.46
CA GLY A 21 11.60 5.12 -5.00
C GLY A 21 10.92 3.93 -4.32
N LEU A 22 9.76 3.51 -4.83
CA LEU A 22 9.07 2.30 -4.36
C LEU A 22 9.85 1.03 -4.72
N ALA A 23 10.36 0.95 -5.96
CA ALA A 23 11.19 -0.17 -6.40
C ALA A 23 12.47 -0.32 -5.54
N SER A 24 13.11 0.77 -5.14
CA SER A 24 14.29 0.72 -4.26
C SER A 24 13.98 0.24 -2.84
N LYS A 25 12.72 0.36 -2.40
CA LYS A 25 12.23 -0.23 -1.14
C LYS A 25 11.84 -1.71 -1.28
N GLY A 26 11.97 -2.29 -2.47
CA GLY A 26 11.56 -3.67 -2.77
C GLY A 26 10.05 -3.85 -2.98
N ILE A 27 9.28 -2.77 -3.12
CA ILE A 27 7.83 -2.83 -3.28
C ILE A 27 7.50 -3.11 -4.74
N TYR A 28 6.93 -4.29 -5.01
CA TYR A 28 6.52 -4.72 -6.34
C TYR A 28 5.04 -5.16 -6.36
N PRO A 29 4.23 -4.66 -7.29
CA PRO A 29 4.59 -3.72 -8.35
C PRO A 29 4.87 -2.31 -7.79
N ALA A 30 5.84 -1.60 -8.38
CA ALA A 30 6.28 -0.28 -7.91
C ALA A 30 5.34 0.86 -8.34
N VAL A 31 4.03 0.66 -8.21
CA VAL A 31 2.99 1.62 -8.60
C VAL A 31 2.91 2.73 -7.56
N ASP A 32 3.03 3.98 -7.99
CA ASP A 32 2.83 5.13 -7.12
C ASP A 32 1.32 5.36 -6.90
N PRO A 33 0.79 5.17 -5.68
CA PRO A 33 -0.64 5.26 -5.42
C PRO A 33 -1.18 6.70 -5.36
N LEU A 34 -0.30 7.70 -5.27
CA LEU A 34 -0.67 9.11 -5.23
C LEU A 34 -0.61 9.74 -6.62
N ASP A 35 0.34 9.31 -7.46
CA ASP A 35 0.48 9.81 -8.84
C ASP A 35 -0.34 9.01 -9.86
N SER A 36 -0.80 7.80 -9.51
CA SER A 36 -1.68 6.99 -10.37
C SER A 36 -3.15 7.41 -10.21
N THR A 37 -3.88 7.47 -11.33
CA THR A 37 -5.28 7.95 -11.34
C THR A 37 -6.16 7.13 -12.28
N SER A 38 -7.48 7.19 -12.08
CA SER A 38 -8.46 6.66 -13.04
C SER A 38 -9.74 7.47 -13.02
N THR A 39 -10.31 7.71 -14.20
CA THR A 39 -11.64 8.34 -14.38
C THR A 39 -12.76 7.46 -13.80
N MET A 40 -12.54 6.14 -13.69
CA MET A 40 -13.48 5.18 -13.12
C MET A 40 -13.58 5.26 -11.59
N LEU A 41 -12.63 5.91 -10.90
CA LEU A 41 -12.66 6.02 -9.44
C LEU A 41 -13.70 7.06 -8.98
N GLN A 42 -14.96 6.71 -9.17
CA GLN A 42 -16.15 7.50 -8.83
C GLN A 42 -17.18 6.60 -8.14
N PRO A 43 -17.89 7.08 -7.10
CA PRO A 43 -18.88 6.26 -6.37
C PRO A 43 -19.94 5.63 -7.28
N ALA A 44 -20.36 6.36 -8.32
CA ALA A 44 -21.38 5.89 -9.28
C ALA A 44 -20.91 4.70 -10.15
N VAL A 45 -19.60 4.48 -10.28
CA VAL A 45 -19.01 3.42 -11.11
C VAL A 45 -18.55 2.25 -10.24
N VAL A 46 -17.79 2.52 -9.19
CA VAL A 46 -17.17 1.47 -8.35
C VAL A 46 -17.91 1.16 -7.06
N GLY A 47 -18.96 1.93 -6.74
CA GLY A 47 -19.67 1.86 -5.47
C GLY A 47 -19.00 2.69 -4.37
N ASP A 48 -19.78 3.03 -3.34
CA ASP A 48 -19.34 3.88 -2.23
C ASP A 48 -18.21 3.26 -1.41
N GLU A 49 -18.28 1.95 -1.14
CA GLU A 49 -17.30 1.28 -0.30
C GLU A 49 -15.91 1.32 -0.93
N HIS A 50 -15.79 0.84 -2.18
CA HIS A 50 -14.53 0.88 -2.92
C HIS A 50 -13.99 2.30 -3.03
N TYR A 51 -14.84 3.27 -3.39
CA TYR A 51 -14.42 4.67 -3.51
C TYR A 51 -13.87 5.22 -2.19
N ARG A 52 -14.59 5.02 -1.07
CA ARG A 52 -14.16 5.53 0.24
C ARG A 52 -12.88 4.86 0.72
N THR A 53 -12.75 3.55 0.53
CA THR A 53 -11.52 2.81 0.87
C THR A 53 -10.32 3.36 0.09
N ALA A 54 -10.45 3.53 -1.23
CA ALA A 54 -9.37 4.07 -2.07
C ALA A 54 -8.98 5.50 -1.65
N ARG A 55 -9.97 6.38 -1.39
CA ARG A 55 -9.71 7.76 -0.93
C ARG A 55 -9.04 7.80 0.45
N ALA A 56 -9.44 6.92 1.36
CA ALA A 56 -8.84 6.83 2.68
C ALA A 56 -7.38 6.32 2.62
N VAL A 57 -7.10 5.33 1.77
CA VAL A 57 -5.73 4.88 1.48
C VAL A 57 -4.87 6.04 0.95
N GLN A 58 -5.37 6.76 -0.06
CA GLN A 58 -4.67 7.92 -0.63
C GLN A 58 -4.42 9.01 0.42
N SER A 59 -5.42 9.36 1.22
CA SER A 59 -5.28 10.37 2.28
C SER A 59 -4.26 9.96 3.35
N THR A 60 -4.22 8.68 3.71
CA THR A 60 -3.26 8.16 4.70
C THR A 60 -1.83 8.22 4.17
N LEU A 61 -1.62 7.83 2.92
CA LEU A 61 -0.31 7.88 2.26
C LEU A 61 0.15 9.32 2.00
N GLN A 62 -0.77 10.22 1.66
CA GLN A 62 -0.48 11.65 1.52
C GLN A 62 -0.01 12.25 2.84
N ARG A 63 -0.73 11.98 3.95
CA ARG A 63 -0.32 12.42 5.29
C ARG A 63 1.03 11.83 5.68
N TYR A 64 1.29 10.57 5.36
CA TYR A 64 2.59 9.95 5.60
C TYR A 64 3.73 10.65 4.84
N LYS A 65 3.50 11.02 3.57
CA LYS A 65 4.49 11.78 2.78
C LYS A 65 4.81 13.14 3.40
N GLU A 66 3.82 13.85 3.92
CA GLU A 66 4.03 15.11 4.66
C GLU A 66 4.85 14.91 5.94
N LEU A 67 4.60 13.80 6.65
CA LEU A 67 5.31 13.47 7.88
C LEU A 67 6.75 12.98 7.62
N GLN A 68 7.07 12.47 6.44
CA GLN A 68 8.42 11.97 6.12
C GLN A 68 9.49 13.07 6.22
N ASP A 69 9.20 14.30 5.78
CA ASP A 69 10.13 15.42 5.89
C ASP A 69 10.40 15.79 7.36
N ILE A 70 9.36 15.77 8.19
CA ILE A 70 9.47 15.99 9.63
C ILE A 70 10.30 14.88 10.28
N ILE A 71 10.01 13.62 9.96
CA ILE A 71 10.74 12.44 10.47
C ILE A 71 12.21 12.51 10.06
N ALA A 72 12.52 12.94 8.84
CA ALA A 72 13.90 13.04 8.35
C ALA A 72 14.72 14.10 9.10
N ILE A 73 14.09 15.15 9.64
CA ILE A 73 14.75 16.25 10.35
C ILE A 73 14.79 16.01 11.86
N LEU A 74 13.64 15.65 12.45
CA LEU A 74 13.44 15.59 13.91
C LEU A 74 13.49 14.16 14.47
N GLY A 75 13.21 13.15 13.65
CA GLY A 75 13.05 11.76 14.08
C GLY A 75 11.59 11.37 14.33
N LEU A 76 11.34 10.07 14.45
CA LEU A 76 9.99 9.51 14.62
C LEU A 76 9.39 9.79 16.02
N ASP A 77 10.24 9.90 17.04
CA ASP A 77 9.83 10.06 18.44
C ASP A 77 9.22 11.43 18.74
N GLU A 78 9.48 12.42 17.89
CA GLU A 78 8.97 13.79 17.99
C GLU A 78 7.55 13.96 17.43
N LEU A 79 6.98 12.91 16.83
CA LEU A 79 5.61 12.93 16.33
C LEU A 79 4.59 12.71 17.45
N SER A 80 3.41 13.33 17.28
CA SER A 80 2.25 13.06 18.13
C SER A 80 1.87 11.57 18.07
N GLU A 81 1.15 11.05 19.07
CA GLU A 81 0.66 9.66 19.05
C GLU A 81 -0.22 9.39 17.83
N ASP A 82 -1.05 10.34 17.42
CA ASP A 82 -1.89 10.23 16.23
C ASP A 82 -1.07 10.18 14.93
N ASP A 83 -0.04 11.01 14.81
CA ASP A 83 0.84 11.01 13.65
C ASP A 83 1.67 9.73 13.59
N ARG A 84 2.15 9.21 14.73
CA ARG A 84 2.84 7.91 14.80
C ARG A 84 1.93 6.78 14.34
N ARG A 85 0.68 6.72 14.84
CA ARG A 85 -0.33 5.76 14.36
C ARG A 85 -0.55 5.86 12.86
N THR A 86 -0.63 7.08 12.33
CA THR A 86 -0.79 7.32 10.89
C THR A 86 0.39 6.80 10.09
N VAL A 87 1.62 7.06 10.55
CA VAL A 87 2.86 6.56 9.93
C VAL A 87 2.89 5.03 9.94
N ASP A 88 2.56 4.40 11.06
CA ASP A 88 2.58 2.94 11.19
C ASP A 88 1.57 2.27 10.24
N ARG A 89 0.34 2.80 10.17
CA ARG A 89 -0.67 2.31 9.22
C ARG A 89 -0.26 2.58 7.77
N ALA A 90 0.30 3.75 7.48
CA ALA A 90 0.75 4.08 6.13
C ALA A 90 1.88 3.15 5.64
N ARG A 91 2.84 2.81 6.51
CA ARG A 91 3.90 1.83 6.19
C ARG A 91 3.33 0.45 5.89
N LYS A 92 2.34 0.00 6.67
CA LYS A 92 1.62 -1.26 6.43
C LYS A 92 0.87 -1.23 5.10
N ILE A 93 0.18 -0.13 4.78
CA ILE A 93 -0.48 0.08 3.48
C ILE A 93 0.54 0.05 2.34
N GLU A 94 1.67 0.77 2.45
CA GLU A 94 2.73 0.82 1.42
C GLU A 94 3.25 -0.59 1.11
N LYS A 95 3.45 -1.43 2.14
CA LYS A 95 3.84 -2.83 1.96
C LYS A 95 2.71 -3.71 1.45
N PHE A 96 1.49 -3.53 1.91
CA PHE A 96 0.34 -4.34 1.49
C PHE A 96 -0.06 -4.09 0.03
N LEU A 97 0.35 -2.96 -0.56
CA LEU A 97 0.25 -2.72 -2.01
C LEU A 97 1.21 -3.60 -2.83
N SER A 98 2.19 -4.28 -2.21
CA SER A 98 3.04 -5.26 -2.88
C SER A 98 2.37 -6.62 -2.98
N GLN A 99 2.56 -7.31 -4.10
CA GLN A 99 1.95 -8.60 -4.38
C GLN A 99 2.90 -9.49 -5.15
N PRO A 100 3.04 -10.79 -4.78
CA PRO A 100 3.83 -11.74 -5.56
C PRO A 100 3.13 -12.04 -6.89
N PHE A 101 3.84 -11.89 -8.00
CA PHE A 101 3.32 -12.15 -9.34
C PHE A 101 3.66 -13.56 -9.83
N PHE A 102 2.72 -14.21 -10.50
CA PHE A 102 2.93 -15.53 -11.13
C PHE A 102 4.13 -15.54 -12.09
N VAL A 103 4.31 -14.47 -12.86
CA VAL A 103 5.44 -14.34 -13.79
C VAL A 103 6.79 -14.10 -13.09
N ALA A 104 6.74 -13.69 -11.82
CA ALA A 104 7.93 -13.39 -11.02
C ALA A 104 8.33 -14.55 -10.08
N GLU A 105 7.59 -15.66 -10.05
CA GLU A 105 7.87 -16.80 -9.17
C GLU A 105 9.30 -17.33 -9.33
N ILE A 106 9.78 -17.41 -10.57
CA ILE A 106 11.13 -17.91 -10.91
C ILE A 106 12.22 -17.04 -10.28
N PHE A 107 11.97 -15.73 -10.13
CA PHE A 107 12.94 -14.78 -9.59
C PHE A 107 12.80 -14.56 -8.09
N THR A 108 11.57 -14.64 -7.57
CA THR A 108 11.27 -14.34 -6.16
C THR A 108 11.27 -15.58 -5.26
N GLY A 109 11.10 -16.78 -5.84
CA GLY A 109 10.89 -18.03 -5.12
C GLY A 109 9.57 -18.09 -4.34
N GLN A 110 8.69 -17.09 -4.52
CA GLN A 110 7.39 -17.00 -3.86
C GLN A 110 6.31 -17.26 -4.89
N LYS A 111 5.32 -18.08 -4.51
CA LYS A 111 4.17 -18.36 -5.37
C LYS A 111 3.38 -17.08 -5.61
N GLY A 112 2.98 -16.86 -6.86
CA GLY A 112 2.14 -15.76 -7.26
C GLY A 112 0.74 -15.90 -6.67
N GLU A 113 0.13 -14.76 -6.40
CA GLU A 113 -1.19 -14.70 -5.79
C GLU A 113 -2.14 -13.90 -6.67
N TYR A 114 -3.39 -14.34 -6.73
CA TYR A 114 -4.48 -13.57 -7.33
C TYR A 114 -5.40 -13.10 -6.21
N VAL A 115 -5.59 -11.79 -6.10
CA VAL A 115 -6.39 -11.16 -5.05
C VAL A 115 -7.71 -10.69 -5.65
N LYS A 116 -8.82 -11.10 -5.05
CA LYS A 116 -10.16 -10.64 -5.47
C LYS A 116 -10.41 -9.22 -4.99
N LEU A 117 -11.21 -8.47 -5.76
CA LEU A 117 -11.57 -7.09 -5.42
C LEU A 117 -12.18 -6.94 -4.02
N GLU A 118 -13.10 -7.83 -3.65
CA GLU A 118 -13.75 -7.83 -2.33
C GLU A 118 -12.73 -8.02 -1.19
N ASP A 119 -11.77 -8.93 -1.39
CA ASP A 119 -10.69 -9.20 -0.42
C ASP A 119 -9.73 -8.01 -0.32
N THR A 120 -9.47 -7.31 -1.43
CA THR A 120 -8.67 -6.08 -1.45
C THR A 120 -9.33 -4.98 -0.64
N ILE A 121 -10.61 -4.69 -0.91
CA ILE A 121 -11.37 -3.63 -0.22
C ILE A 121 -11.45 -3.93 1.28
N LYS A 122 -11.84 -5.16 1.63
CA LYS A 122 -11.89 -5.61 3.02
C LYS A 122 -10.53 -5.48 3.70
N GLY A 123 -9.46 -5.89 3.02
CA GLY A 123 -8.12 -5.86 3.57
C GLY A 123 -7.64 -4.45 3.91
N PHE A 124 -7.81 -3.51 2.98
CA PHE A 124 -7.49 -2.10 3.26
C PHE A 124 -8.38 -1.49 4.33
N ASN A 125 -9.68 -1.81 4.36
CA ASN A 125 -10.57 -1.33 5.42
C ASN A 125 -10.14 -1.80 6.81
N MET A 126 -9.69 -3.05 6.97
CA MET A 126 -9.19 -3.55 8.25
C MET A 126 -7.91 -2.81 8.70
N ILE A 127 -7.00 -2.49 7.77
CA ILE A 127 -5.80 -1.70 8.07
C ILE A 127 -6.17 -0.27 8.48
N LEU A 128 -7.07 0.37 7.72
CA LEU A 128 -7.53 1.74 7.97
C LEU A 128 -8.27 1.85 9.32
N ALA A 129 -9.06 0.85 9.68
CA ALA A 129 -9.78 0.76 10.94
C ALA A 129 -8.87 0.50 12.16
N GLY A 130 -7.63 0.06 11.95
CA GLY A 130 -6.68 -0.26 13.01
C GLY A 130 -6.81 -1.67 13.59
N GLU A 131 -7.61 -2.54 12.97
CA GLU A 131 -7.80 -3.93 13.44
C GLU A 131 -6.52 -4.77 13.37
N LEU A 132 -5.53 -4.30 12.62
CA LEU A 132 -4.26 -4.99 12.39
C LEU A 132 -3.06 -4.17 12.90
N ASP A 133 -3.30 -3.24 13.83
CA ASP A 133 -2.26 -2.35 14.38
C ASP A 133 -1.19 -3.14 15.16
N ASP A 134 -1.57 -4.25 15.80
CA ASP A 134 -0.64 -5.09 16.55
C ASP A 134 0.25 -5.98 15.67
N LEU A 135 -0.06 -6.10 14.37
CA LEU A 135 0.71 -6.97 13.47
C LEU A 135 2.01 -6.30 13.02
N PRO A 136 3.14 -7.06 12.96
CA PRO A 136 4.40 -6.52 12.47
C PRO A 136 4.30 -6.03 11.03
N GLU A 137 4.91 -4.89 10.73
CA GLU A 137 4.94 -4.29 9.38
C GLU A 137 5.44 -5.30 8.31
N ALA A 138 6.42 -6.14 8.63
CA ALA A 138 6.98 -7.15 7.73
C ALA A 138 5.96 -8.23 7.28
N SER A 139 4.86 -8.41 8.02
CA SER A 139 3.81 -9.37 7.67
C SER A 139 2.95 -8.91 6.47
N PHE A 140 2.97 -7.62 6.15
CA PHE A 140 2.23 -7.03 5.01
C PHE A 140 3.02 -7.04 3.71
N TYR A 141 4.29 -7.44 3.73
CA TYR A 141 5.16 -7.42 2.55
C TYR A 141 4.99 -8.68 1.69
N LEU A 142 4.80 -8.53 0.38
CA LEU A 142 4.63 -9.59 -0.61
C LEU A 142 3.66 -10.69 -0.15
N VAL A 143 2.39 -10.29 0.00
CA VAL A 143 1.28 -11.18 0.37
C VAL A 143 0.08 -10.84 -0.50
N GLY A 144 -0.85 -11.79 -0.66
CA GLY A 144 -2.08 -11.57 -1.41
C GLY A 144 -3.18 -10.89 -0.60
N ASN A 145 -3.63 -11.53 0.49
CA ASN A 145 -4.77 -11.07 1.28
C ASN A 145 -4.44 -11.00 2.79
N ILE A 146 -5.40 -10.52 3.59
CA ILE A 146 -5.22 -10.39 5.05
C ILE A 146 -5.01 -11.73 5.76
N ASP A 147 -5.57 -12.83 5.26
CA ASP A 147 -5.35 -14.13 5.90
C ASP A 147 -3.88 -14.54 5.79
N GLN A 148 -3.23 -14.26 4.66
CA GLN A 148 -1.79 -14.43 4.49
C GLN A 148 -0.98 -13.49 5.38
N VAL A 149 -1.42 -12.23 5.56
CA VAL A 149 -0.80 -11.30 6.52
C VAL A 149 -0.80 -11.92 7.92
N LYS A 150 -1.97 -12.39 8.39
CA LYS A 150 -2.12 -12.99 9.73
C LYS A 150 -1.27 -14.25 9.89
N ALA A 151 -1.25 -15.13 8.90
CA ALA A 151 -0.43 -16.33 8.92
C ALA A 151 1.08 -15.99 8.98
N LYS A 152 1.51 -15.00 8.19
CA LYS A 152 2.90 -14.53 8.17
C LYS A 152 3.28 -13.85 9.49
N ALA A 153 2.39 -13.04 10.06
CA ALA A 153 2.58 -12.41 11.37
C ALA A 153 2.75 -13.46 12.48
N ALA A 154 1.91 -14.50 12.50
CA ALA A 154 2.03 -15.59 13.47
C ALA A 154 3.39 -16.31 13.38
N LYS A 155 3.89 -16.55 12.16
CA LYS A 155 5.21 -17.13 11.93
C LYS A 155 6.32 -16.23 12.49
N ILE A 156 6.33 -14.94 12.13
CA ILE A 156 7.34 -13.97 12.60
C ILE A 156 7.37 -13.90 14.13
N LEU A 157 6.20 -13.83 14.76
CA LEU A 157 6.08 -13.75 16.23
C LEU A 157 6.51 -15.05 16.93
N SER A 158 6.35 -16.20 16.28
CA SER A 158 6.82 -17.48 16.81
C SER A 158 8.34 -17.61 16.72
N GLU A 159 8.95 -17.14 15.64
CA GLU A 159 10.40 -17.16 15.42
C GLU A 159 11.12 -16.16 16.34
N ALA A 160 10.50 -15.03 16.68
CA ALA A 160 11.07 -14.04 17.60
C ALA A 160 11.07 -14.49 19.08
N LYS A 161 10.33 -15.57 19.42
CA LYS A 161 10.24 -16.11 20.78
C LYS A 161 11.19 -17.30 21.02
N GLY A 162 11.81 -17.84 19.97
CA GLY A 162 12.80 -18.91 20.03
C GLY A 162 14.21 -18.36 19.97
#